data_AF-A0A7W0VKC1-F1
#
_entry.id   AF-A0A7W0VKC1-F1
#
_cell.length_a   1.000
_cell.length_b   1.000
_cell.length_c   1.000
_cell.angle_alpha   90.00
_cell.angle_beta   90.00
_cell.angle_gamma   90.00
#
_symmetry.space_group_name_H-M   'P 1'
#
loop_
_entity.id
_entity.type
_entity.pdbx_description
1 polymer ?
#
loop_
_entity_poly.entity_id
_entity_poly.type
_entity_poly.pdbx_seq_one_letter_code
_entity_poly.pdbx_strand_id
1 'polypeptide(L)'
;ELAREARTRAVATGRASLLVLGGDVASAIAGSSALLLGNGVAVAIAWDPAHRPVPTATAIGRGAHATQLLGLARRHAIAVHRDHDLTAALATAVGALPEAAWPRLAEIIAATRGRRRSI
;
A
#
# COMPACT_ATOMS: atom_id res chain seq x y z
N GLU A 1 26.21 2.74 -10.78
CA GLU A 1 25.67 1.74 -9.83
C GLU A 1 24.16 1.71 -9.98
N LEU A 2 23.62 0.52 -10.21
CA LEU A 2 22.38 0.27 -10.94
C LEU A 2 21.16 0.91 -10.24
N ALA A 3 20.65 2.00 -10.81
CA ALA A 3 19.28 2.43 -10.61
C ALA A 3 18.40 1.24 -11.01
N ARG A 4 17.98 0.46 -10.01
CA ARG A 4 16.97 -0.59 -10.14
C ARG A 4 15.72 0.16 -10.59
N GLU A 5 15.54 0.31 -11.91
CA GLU A 5 14.32 0.87 -12.49
C GLU A 5 13.17 0.20 -11.76
N ALA A 6 12.37 1.00 -11.06
CA ALA A 6 11.20 0.52 -10.36
C ALA A 6 10.20 0.06 -11.42
N ARG A 7 10.36 -1.18 -11.89
CA ARG A 7 9.53 -1.76 -12.95
C ARG A 7 8.14 -1.98 -12.37
N THR A 8 7.19 -1.18 -12.80
CA THR A 8 5.78 -1.41 -12.48
C THR A 8 5.29 -2.62 -13.25
N ARG A 9 4.71 -3.59 -12.54
CA ARG A 9 4.02 -4.74 -13.14
C ARG A 9 2.51 -4.53 -13.02
N ALA A 10 1.81 -4.57 -14.15
CA ALA A 10 0.36 -4.55 -14.21
C ALA A 10 -0.18 -5.96 -14.54
N VAL A 11 -1.21 -6.39 -13.81
CA VAL A 11 -1.97 -7.61 -14.07
C VAL A 11 -3.44 -7.24 -14.07
N ALA A 12 -4.18 -7.57 -15.13
CA ALA A 12 -5.61 -7.30 -15.23
C ALA A 12 -6.37 -8.60 -15.55
N THR A 13 -7.49 -8.83 -14.88
CA THR A 13 -8.37 -9.99 -15.12
C THR A 13 -9.82 -9.53 -14.99
N GLY A 14 -10.48 -9.28 -16.12
CA GLY A 14 -11.84 -8.72 -16.15
C GLY A 14 -11.92 -7.36 -15.46
N ARG A 15 -12.84 -7.20 -14.51
CA ARG A 15 -12.99 -5.96 -13.69
C ARG A 15 -11.94 -5.83 -12.58
N ALA A 16 -11.12 -6.86 -12.35
CA ALA A 16 -10.05 -6.82 -11.36
C ALA A 16 -8.74 -6.33 -12.01
N SER A 17 -8.02 -5.47 -11.31
CA SER A 17 -6.68 -5.05 -11.70
C SER A 17 -5.75 -5.05 -10.50
N LEU A 18 -4.48 -5.31 -10.76
CA LEU A 18 -3.39 -5.30 -9.80
C LEU A 18 -2.21 -4.55 -10.41
N LEU A 19 -1.74 -3.53 -9.71
CA LEU A 19 -0.49 -2.83 -9.98
C LEU A 19 0.48 -3.18 -8.85
N VAL A 20 1.71 -3.51 -9.19
CA VAL A 20 2.77 -3.81 -8.22
C VAL A 20 4.02 -3.06 -8.62
N LEU A 21 4.65 -2.40 -7.66
CA LEU A 21 5.95 -1.77 -7.82
C LEU A 21 7.05 -2.84 -7.65
N GLY A 22 7.72 -3.20 -8.74
CA GLY A 22 8.83 -4.15 -8.74
C GLY A 22 8.41 -5.61 -8.83
N GLY A 23 8.81 -6.41 -7.83
CA GLY A 23 8.78 -7.87 -7.83
C GLY A 23 7.37 -8.49 -7.74
N ASP A 24 7.23 -9.56 -6.95
CA ASP A 24 5.94 -10.20 -6.74
C ASP A 24 5.09 -9.45 -5.69
N VAL A 25 3.78 -9.74 -5.68
CA VAL A 25 2.82 -9.05 -4.83
C VAL A 25 3.02 -9.34 -3.34
N ALA A 26 3.51 -10.51 -2.95
CA ALA A 26 3.71 -10.87 -1.56
C ALA A 26 4.90 -10.09 -0.99
N SER A 27 5.99 -10.00 -1.74
CA SER A 27 7.15 -9.15 -1.39
C SER A 27 6.76 -7.68 -1.26
N ALA A 28 5.93 -7.16 -2.17
CA ALA A 28 5.43 -5.79 -2.11
C ALA A 28 4.61 -5.51 -0.83
N ILE A 29 3.74 -6.44 -0.44
CA ILE A 29 2.97 -6.33 0.81
C ILE A 29 3.87 -6.46 2.03
N ALA A 30 4.79 -7.41 2.06
CA ALA A 30 5.67 -7.63 3.21
C ALA A 30 6.54 -6.41 3.55
N GLY A 31 6.93 -5.62 2.53
CA GLY A 31 7.66 -4.35 2.72
C GLY A 31 6.77 -3.12 2.98
N SER A 32 5.45 -3.30 3.11
CA SER A 32 4.52 -2.19 3.33
C SER A 32 4.34 -1.91 4.83
N SER A 33 4.11 -0.65 5.16
CA SER A 33 3.82 -0.18 6.53
C SER A 33 2.32 -0.20 6.84
N ALA A 34 1.47 -0.01 5.81
CA ALA A 34 0.02 0.01 5.95
C ALA A 34 -0.68 -0.47 4.66
N LEU A 35 -1.92 -0.93 4.81
CA LEU A 35 -2.85 -1.20 3.71
C LEU A 35 -4.09 -0.31 3.89
N LEU A 36 -4.35 0.55 2.91
CA LEU A 36 -5.60 1.29 2.81
C LEU A 36 -6.64 0.46 2.07
N LEU A 37 -7.90 0.53 2.52
CA LEU A 37 -9.01 -0.22 1.94
C LEU A 37 -10.24 0.68 1.79
N GLY A 38 -10.85 0.69 0.62
CA GLY A 38 -12.05 1.47 0.34
C GLY A 38 -12.66 1.14 -1.02
N ASN A 39 -13.99 1.05 -1.09
CA ASN A 39 -14.75 0.88 -2.35
C ASN A 39 -14.25 -0.26 -3.26
N GLY A 40 -13.86 -1.40 -2.67
CA GLY A 40 -13.34 -2.55 -3.45
C GLY A 40 -11.93 -2.33 -3.99
N VAL A 41 -11.22 -1.31 -3.54
CA VAL A 41 -9.81 -1.02 -3.83
C VAL A 41 -8.98 -1.20 -2.56
N ALA A 42 -7.78 -1.74 -2.71
CA ALA A 42 -6.76 -1.80 -1.67
C ALA A 42 -5.46 -1.17 -2.18
N VAL A 43 -4.82 -0.34 -1.35
CA VAL A 43 -3.56 0.34 -1.67
C VAL A 43 -2.56 0.05 -0.58
N ALA A 44 -1.46 -0.61 -0.93
CA ALA A 44 -0.37 -0.94 -0.02
C ALA A 44 0.67 0.17 -0.02
N ILE A 45 1.00 0.66 1.17
CA ILE A 45 1.86 1.83 1.36
C ILE A 45 3.11 1.42 2.12
N ALA A 46 4.28 1.65 1.53
CA ALA A 46 5.55 1.62 2.23
C ALA A 46 5.91 3.05 2.66
N TRP A 47 6.05 3.26 3.97
CA TRP A 47 6.57 4.51 4.49
C TRP A 47 7.28 4.31 5.81
N ASP A 48 8.52 4.78 5.87
CA ASP A 48 9.28 4.88 7.11
C ASP A 48 9.94 6.26 7.15
N PRO A 49 9.41 7.23 7.90
CA PRO A 49 9.96 8.59 7.90
C PRO A 49 11.44 8.67 8.32
N ALA A 50 11.99 7.66 9.00
CA ALA A 50 13.40 7.62 9.39
C ALA A 50 14.35 7.18 8.24
N HIS A 51 13.93 6.22 7.41
CA HIS A 51 14.80 5.60 6.39
C HIS A 51 14.30 5.77 4.95
N ARG A 52 13.02 6.09 4.78
CA ARG A 52 12.31 6.30 3.51
C ARG A 52 11.29 7.43 3.68
N PRO A 53 11.73 8.69 3.61
CA PRO A 53 10.88 9.84 3.95
C PRO A 53 9.72 10.03 2.98
N VAL A 54 9.84 9.54 1.74
CA VAL A 54 8.78 9.61 0.72
C VAL A 54 7.88 8.37 0.80
N PRO A 55 6.60 8.50 1.19
CA PRO A 55 5.66 7.38 1.16
C PRO A 55 5.41 6.91 -0.27
N THR A 56 5.34 5.60 -0.44
CA THR A 56 5.27 4.94 -1.75
C THR A 56 4.14 3.93 -1.78
N ALA A 57 3.27 3.99 -2.79
CA ALA A 57 2.37 2.88 -3.11
C ALA A 57 3.16 1.72 -3.74
N THR A 58 3.23 0.59 -3.05
CA THR A 58 3.93 -0.61 -3.50
C THR A 58 3.02 -1.56 -4.27
N ALA A 59 1.72 -1.53 -3.98
CA ALA A 59 0.73 -2.30 -4.71
C ALA A 59 -0.65 -1.64 -4.67
N ILE A 60 -1.43 -1.79 -5.73
CA ILE A 60 -2.84 -1.37 -5.81
C ILE A 60 -3.64 -2.51 -6.39
N GLY A 61 -4.67 -2.97 -5.69
CA GLY A 61 -5.57 -4.03 -6.13
C GLY A 61 -7.00 -3.51 -6.20
N ARG A 62 -7.76 -3.95 -7.22
CA ARG A 62 -9.19 -3.70 -7.37
C ARG A 62 -9.96 -5.02 -7.44
N GLY A 63 -11.17 -5.05 -6.88
CA GLY A 63 -12.04 -6.24 -6.88
C GLY A 63 -11.37 -7.43 -6.19
N ALA A 64 -11.29 -8.57 -6.89
CA ALA A 64 -10.65 -9.78 -6.36
C ALA A 64 -9.20 -9.56 -5.90
N HIS A 65 -8.44 -8.69 -6.58
CA HIS A 65 -7.08 -8.37 -6.17
C HIS A 65 -7.04 -7.52 -4.89
N ALA A 66 -8.03 -6.67 -4.62
CA ALA A 66 -8.11 -5.97 -3.34
C ALA A 66 -8.27 -6.96 -2.18
N THR A 67 -9.11 -7.98 -2.35
CA THR A 67 -9.29 -9.08 -1.40
C THR A 67 -8.00 -9.88 -1.22
N GLN A 68 -7.25 -10.13 -2.30
CA GLN A 68 -5.95 -10.79 -2.24
C GLN A 68 -4.93 -9.99 -1.42
N LEU A 69 -4.82 -8.68 -1.66
CA LEU A 69 -3.94 -7.79 -0.90
C LEU A 69 -4.33 -7.75 0.58
N LEU A 70 -5.63 -7.69 0.88
CA LEU A 70 -6.12 -7.77 2.26
C LEU A 70 -5.72 -9.08 2.96
N GLY A 71 -5.83 -10.21 2.25
CA GLY A 71 -5.38 -11.50 2.77
C GLY A 71 -3.88 -11.53 3.05
N LEU A 72 -3.07 -10.99 2.15
CA LEU A 72 -1.62 -10.88 2.36
C LEU A 72 -1.27 -9.95 3.52
N ALA A 73 -1.91 -8.78 3.62
CA ALA A 73 -1.67 -7.82 4.69
C ALA A 73 -1.92 -8.45 6.07
N ARG A 74 -3.01 -9.21 6.21
CA ARG A 74 -3.31 -9.96 7.44
C ARG A 74 -2.24 -10.99 7.78
N ARG A 75 -1.79 -11.78 6.79
CA ARG A 75 -0.73 -12.78 6.99
C ARG A 75 0.60 -12.17 7.42
N HIS A 76 0.93 -10.99 6.90
CA HIS A 76 2.16 -10.27 7.25
C HIS A 76 1.98 -9.29 8.42
N ALA A 77 0.84 -9.32 9.11
CA ALA A 77 0.50 -8.40 10.20
C ALA A 77 0.64 -6.91 9.82
N ILE A 78 0.40 -6.56 8.56
CA ILE A 78 0.35 -5.19 8.06
C ILE A 78 -0.95 -4.56 8.53
N ALA A 79 -0.85 -3.35 9.07
CA ALA A 79 -2.02 -2.66 9.57
C ALA A 79 -2.97 -2.27 8.44
N VAL A 80 -4.24 -2.62 8.58
CA VAL A 80 -5.29 -2.29 7.61
C VAL A 80 -6.09 -1.10 8.12
N HIS A 81 -6.20 -0.07 7.31
CA HIS A 81 -7.00 1.12 7.60
C HIS A 81 -8.07 1.31 6.52
N ARG A 82 -9.29 1.66 6.94
CA ARG A 82 -10.41 1.90 6.02
C ARG A 82 -10.62 3.40 5.86
N ASP A 83 -10.40 3.90 4.66
CA ASP A 83 -10.56 5.31 4.32
C ASP A 83 -10.90 5.38 2.82
N HIS A 84 -12.18 5.58 2.51
CA HIS A 84 -12.70 5.45 1.15
C HIS A 84 -12.18 6.56 0.23
N ASP A 85 -12.15 7.78 0.74
CA ASP A 85 -11.75 8.97 -0.02
C ASP A 85 -10.24 8.96 -0.27
N LEU A 86 -9.44 8.67 0.77
CA LEU A 86 -7.99 8.54 0.61
C LEU A 86 -7.63 7.38 -0.32
N THR A 87 -8.30 6.24 -0.19
CA THR A 87 -8.05 5.10 -1.08
C THR A 87 -8.35 5.47 -2.53
N ALA A 88 -9.48 6.16 -2.80
CA ALA A 88 -9.83 6.59 -4.14
C ALA A 88 -8.82 7.58 -4.73
N ALA A 89 -8.36 8.56 -3.93
CA ALA A 89 -7.36 9.53 -4.33
C ALA A 89 -6.00 8.89 -4.71
N LEU A 90 -5.65 7.77 -4.05
CA LEU A 90 -4.38 7.06 -4.26
C LEU A 90 -4.48 5.89 -5.25
N ALA A 91 -5.67 5.55 -5.75
CA ALA A 91 -5.90 4.35 -6.57
C ALA A 91 -5.40 4.46 -8.02
N THR A 92 -4.66 5.51 -8.38
CA THR A 92 -4.34 5.86 -9.77
C THR A 92 -3.04 5.22 -10.27
N ALA A 93 -1.99 5.20 -9.45
CA ALA A 93 -0.68 4.66 -9.82
C ALA A 93 0.14 4.21 -8.61
N VAL A 94 1.02 3.22 -8.82
CA VAL A 94 2.05 2.83 -7.85
C VAL A 94 3.27 3.75 -7.96
N GLY A 95 4.03 3.88 -6.89
CA GLY A 95 5.17 4.81 -6.80
C GLY A 95 5.01 5.87 -5.72
N ALA A 96 5.76 6.97 -5.86
CA ALA A 96 5.75 8.07 -4.89
C ALA A 96 4.34 8.69 -4.77
N LEU A 97 3.89 8.90 -3.54
CA LEU A 97 2.58 9.46 -3.27
C LEU A 97 2.60 10.99 -3.18
N PRO A 98 1.51 11.67 -3.57
CA PRO A 98 1.43 13.13 -3.50
C PRO A 98 1.56 13.62 -2.05
N GLU A 99 2.30 14.73 -1.85
CA GLU A 99 2.53 15.34 -0.54
C GLU A 99 1.24 15.67 0.22
N ALA A 100 0.17 16.01 -0.50
CA ALA A 100 -1.15 16.26 0.08
C ALA A 100 -1.70 15.08 0.89
N ALA A 101 -1.28 13.84 0.59
CA ALA A 101 -1.70 12.64 1.32
C ALA A 101 -0.84 12.35 2.57
N TRP A 102 0.34 12.97 2.70
CA TRP A 102 1.31 12.60 3.73
C TRP A 102 0.83 12.83 5.15
N PRO A 103 0.17 13.96 5.52
CA PRO A 103 -0.32 14.17 6.88
C PRO A 103 -1.27 13.06 7.33
N ARG A 104 -2.23 12.70 6.45
CA ARG A 104 -3.20 11.65 6.73
C ARG A 104 -2.56 10.27 6.85
N LEU A 105 -1.59 9.96 6.00
CA LEU A 105 -0.80 8.73 6.13
C LEU A 105 -0.01 8.68 7.44
N ALA A 106 0.44 9.83 7.94
CA ALA A 106 1.27 9.91 9.15
C ALA A 106 0.43 9.54 10.37
N GLU A 107 -0.79 10.09 10.44
CA GLU A 107 -1.79 9.75 11.44
C GLU A 107 -2.10 8.25 11.44
N ILE A 108 -2.34 7.66 10.26
CA ILE A 108 -2.66 6.24 10.11
C ILE A 108 -1.50 5.37 10.61
N ILE A 109 -0.26 5.67 10.20
CA ILE A 109 0.91 4.89 10.61
C ILE A 109 1.23 5.10 12.09
N ALA A 110 1.09 6.31 12.63
CA ALA A 110 1.27 6.56 14.06
C ALA A 110 0.26 5.78 14.90
N ALA A 111 -1.03 5.78 14.50
CA ALA A 111 -2.10 5.03 15.17
C ALA A 111 -1.92 3.50 15.14
N THR A 112 -1.08 2.98 14.25
CA THR A 112 -0.78 1.54 14.16
C THR A 112 0.45 1.15 14.97
N ARG A 113 1.47 2.01 15.04
CA ARG A 113 2.63 1.83 15.93
C ARG A 113 2.25 1.86 17.40
N GLY A 114 1.32 2.72 17.80
CA GLY A 114 0.81 2.78 19.18
C GLY A 114 0.18 1.46 19.67
N ARG A 115 -0.37 0.65 18.76
CA ARG A 115 -1.02 -0.63 19.09
C ARG A 115 -0.05 -1.81 19.22
N ARG A 116 1.20 -1.68 18.74
CA ARG A 116 2.21 -2.76 18.81
C ARG A 116 3.03 -2.76 20.11
N ARG A 117 2.85 -1.77 20.99
CA ARG A 117 3.65 -1.59 22.22
C ARG A 117 2.96 -2.04 23.53
N SER A 118 1.83 -2.73 23.45
CA SER A 118 1.02 -3.11 24.62
C SER A 118 0.99 -4.63 24.92
N ILE A 119 2.08 -5.35 24.66
CA ILE A 119 2.27 -6.74 25.11
C ILE A 119 3.61 -6.83 25.83
#